data_AF-A0A924RY88-F1
#
_entry.id   AF-A0A924RY88-F1
#
_cell.length_a   1.000
_cell.length_b   1.000
_cell.length_c   1.000
_cell.angle_alpha   90.00
_cell.angle_beta   90.00
_cell.angle_gamma   90.00
#
_symmetry.space_group_name_H-M   'P 1'
#
loop_
_entity.id
_entity.type
_entity.pdbx_description
1 polymer ?
#
loop_
_entity_poly.entity_id
_entity_poly.type
_entity_poly.pdbx_seq_one_letter_code
_entity_poly.pdbx_strand_id
1 'polypeptide(L)'
;MENNTTAGTAPYNVNGESKCPFSGAAAVKKTAAGNGPTNRDWWPNQLKLNILRQNALESNPMSEAFNYAEEFNKLDLSALKNDIYQLMTTSQEWWPADYGTYGGLFIRMAWHSAGTYRIADGRGGSGFGTQRFAPLNSWPDNANLDKARLLLWPLKQKYGNKISWADLLVLAGNCALEASGLPTFGFAGGRVDVWEPQEDIYWGSEREWLGDNRYTGDRELEQPLAAVQMG
;
A
#
# COMPACT_ATOMS: atom_id res chain seq x y z
N MET A 1 -4.34 49.12 -47.05
CA MET A 1 -4.38 47.76 -47.59
C MET A 1 -3.23 47.00 -46.96
N GLU A 2 -3.44 45.70 -46.71
CA GLU A 2 -2.48 44.69 -46.23
C GLU A 2 -2.23 44.67 -44.71
N ASN A 3 -2.14 43.52 -44.03
CA ASN A 3 -2.76 42.21 -44.15
C ASN A 3 -2.46 41.48 -42.81
N ASN A 4 -3.40 40.68 -42.35
CA ASN A 4 -3.29 39.80 -41.18
C ASN A 4 -2.23 38.70 -41.38
N THR A 5 -1.39 38.43 -40.38
CA THR A 5 -1.00 37.06 -39.96
C THR A 5 -0.22 37.10 -38.63
N THR A 6 -0.86 36.74 -37.53
CA THR A 6 -0.22 36.30 -36.29
C THR A 6 0.15 34.83 -36.43
N ALA A 7 1.43 34.53 -36.66
CA ALA A 7 1.97 33.18 -36.64
C ALA A 7 2.39 32.81 -35.21
N GLY A 8 1.86 31.70 -34.72
CA GLY A 8 2.08 31.20 -33.36
C GLY A 8 3.50 30.70 -33.11
N THR A 9 3.90 30.80 -31.84
CA THR A 9 5.02 30.06 -31.27
C THR A 9 4.46 29.07 -30.24
N ALA A 10 4.89 27.82 -30.40
CA ALA A 10 4.37 26.58 -29.80
C ALA A 10 4.21 26.59 -28.27
N PRO A 11 3.28 25.77 -27.72
CA PRO A 11 3.21 25.54 -26.29
C PRO A 11 4.40 24.69 -25.84
N TYR A 12 5.03 25.14 -24.76
CA TYR A 12 6.09 24.46 -24.02
C TYR A 12 5.70 23.00 -23.75
N ASN A 13 6.52 22.08 -24.25
CA ASN A 13 6.39 20.65 -23.97
C ASN A 13 6.98 20.38 -22.58
N VAL A 14 6.11 20.35 -21.57
CA VAL A 14 6.47 20.06 -20.17
C VAL A 14 6.30 18.56 -19.93
N ASN A 15 7.31 17.76 -20.28
CA ASN A 15 7.46 16.42 -19.71
C ASN A 15 7.90 16.58 -18.24
N GLY A 16 6.94 16.91 -17.37
CA GLY A 16 7.14 17.32 -15.97
C GLY A 16 6.54 16.38 -14.93
N GLU A 17 5.98 15.24 -15.32
CA GLU A 17 5.10 14.45 -14.44
C GLU A 17 5.81 13.65 -13.34
N SER A 18 7.13 13.54 -13.36
CA SER A 18 7.91 12.72 -12.41
C SER A 18 9.07 13.45 -11.72
N LYS A 19 9.13 14.78 -11.80
CA LYS A 19 10.17 15.57 -11.11
C LYS A 19 9.54 16.41 -10.01
N CYS A 20 10.16 16.41 -8.83
CA CYS A 20 9.79 17.31 -7.73
C CYS A 20 9.77 18.77 -8.25
N PRO A 21 8.61 19.45 -8.28
CA PRO A 21 8.43 20.71 -9.01
C PRO A 21 9.00 21.93 -8.28
N PHE A 22 9.63 21.74 -7.12
CA PHE A 22 10.37 22.80 -6.46
C PHE A 22 11.65 23.11 -7.27
N SER A 23 11.70 24.30 -7.89
CA SER A 23 12.87 24.88 -8.56
C SER A 23 14.01 25.29 -7.58
N GLY A 24 14.15 24.54 -6.49
CA GLY A 24 15.00 24.85 -5.34
C GLY A 24 16.47 24.47 -5.51
N ALA A 25 17.08 24.72 -6.67
CA ALA A 25 18.54 24.60 -6.81
C ALA A 25 19.32 25.48 -5.79
N ALA A 26 18.65 26.46 -5.17
CA ALA A 26 19.21 27.32 -4.13
C ALA A 26 18.74 27.00 -2.68
N ALA A 27 17.81 26.06 -2.46
CA ALA A 27 17.26 25.78 -1.11
C ALA A 27 16.99 24.29 -0.81
N VAL A 28 17.23 23.37 -1.75
CA VAL A 28 17.42 21.97 -1.41
C VAL A 28 18.74 21.92 -0.64
N LYS A 29 18.69 21.79 0.68
CA LYS A 29 19.88 21.47 1.46
C LYS A 29 20.54 20.28 0.76
N LYS A 30 21.76 20.49 0.23
CA LYS A 30 22.68 19.46 -0.24
C LYS A 30 23.02 18.57 0.95
N THR A 31 22.05 17.77 1.36
CA THR A 31 22.11 16.86 2.48
C THR A 31 22.70 15.58 1.96
N ALA A 32 23.61 14.99 2.73
CA ALA A 32 24.31 13.76 2.38
C ALA A 32 23.39 12.52 2.27
N ALA A 33 22.07 12.69 2.39
CA ALA A 33 21.06 11.64 2.49
C ALA A 33 20.00 11.72 1.38
N GLY A 34 20.40 11.81 0.11
CA GLY A 34 19.56 11.30 -0.99
C GLY A 34 18.95 12.30 -1.97
N ASN A 35 19.34 13.57 -1.99
CA ASN A 35 18.92 14.49 -3.04
C ASN A 35 20.00 14.66 -4.14
N GLY A 36 19.64 14.34 -5.38
CA GLY A 36 20.51 14.46 -6.57
C GLY A 36 20.47 13.20 -7.45
N PRO A 37 21.09 13.24 -8.66
CA PRO A 37 21.24 12.06 -9.49
C PRO A 37 21.94 10.92 -8.73
N THR A 38 21.32 9.76 -8.70
CA THR A 38 21.84 8.52 -8.14
C THR A 38 22.61 7.74 -9.19
N ASN A 39 23.38 6.72 -8.78
CA ASN A 39 24.05 5.82 -9.74
C ASN A 39 23.08 5.21 -10.75
N ARG A 40 21.82 4.94 -10.35
CA ARG A 40 20.84 4.35 -11.24
C ARG A 40 20.31 5.31 -12.31
N ASP A 41 20.39 6.62 -12.07
CA ASP A 41 20.07 7.62 -13.10
C ASP A 41 21.13 7.60 -14.22
N TRP A 42 22.38 7.27 -13.89
CA TRP A 42 23.47 7.13 -14.86
C TRP A 42 23.53 5.74 -15.49
N TRP A 43 23.28 4.69 -14.70
CA TRP A 43 23.32 3.29 -15.11
C TRP A 43 21.96 2.62 -14.82
N PRO A 44 20.93 2.88 -15.62
CA PRO A 44 19.56 2.40 -15.36
C PRO A 44 19.44 0.87 -15.34
N ASN A 45 20.32 0.17 -16.06
CA ASN A 45 20.35 -1.30 -16.13
C ASN A 45 21.36 -1.92 -15.15
N GLN A 46 21.90 -1.16 -14.20
CA GLN A 46 22.78 -1.70 -13.16
C GLN A 46 22.00 -2.69 -12.28
N LEU A 47 22.61 -3.84 -11.98
CA LEU A 47 22.02 -4.86 -11.11
C LEU A 47 21.60 -4.26 -9.76
N LYS A 48 20.33 -4.46 -9.41
CA LYS A 48 19.72 -3.94 -8.18
C LYS A 48 20.01 -4.87 -6.99
N LEU A 49 21.05 -4.57 -6.21
CA LEU A 49 21.44 -5.40 -5.05
C LEU A 49 20.69 -5.07 -3.75
N ASN A 50 19.98 -3.94 -3.65
CA ASN A 50 19.30 -3.55 -2.41
C ASN A 50 18.14 -4.49 -2.05
N ILE A 51 17.55 -5.19 -3.02
CA ILE A 51 16.50 -6.19 -2.77
C ILE A 51 16.99 -7.34 -1.87
N LEU A 52 18.29 -7.63 -1.86
CA LEU A 52 18.88 -8.69 -1.03
C LEU A 52 19.04 -8.29 0.43
N ARG A 53 18.90 -6.99 0.73
CA ARG A 53 18.95 -6.43 2.08
C ARG A 53 17.58 -5.93 2.53
N GLN A 54 16.53 -6.21 1.74
CA GLN A 54 15.20 -5.75 2.06
C GLN A 54 14.68 -6.48 3.32
N ASN A 55 13.97 -5.76 4.17
CA ASN A 55 13.46 -6.20 5.46
C ASN A 55 14.58 -6.69 6.41
N ALA A 56 15.78 -6.13 6.28
CA ALA A 56 16.90 -6.48 7.17
C ALA A 56 16.59 -6.14 8.64
N LEU A 57 17.29 -6.82 9.56
CA LEU A 57 17.11 -6.66 11.00
C LEU A 57 17.33 -5.21 11.45
N GLU A 58 18.24 -4.50 10.79
CA GLU A 58 18.58 -3.10 11.07
C GLU A 58 17.44 -2.13 10.74
N SER A 59 16.55 -2.49 9.81
CA SER A 59 15.33 -1.73 9.50
C SER A 59 14.16 -2.08 10.44
N ASN A 60 14.31 -3.11 11.29
CA ASN A 60 13.26 -3.58 12.18
C ASN A 60 13.38 -2.92 13.57
N PRO A 61 12.39 -2.14 14.04
CA PRO A 61 12.41 -1.50 15.35
C PRO A 61 12.14 -2.47 16.50
N MET A 62 11.78 -3.73 16.22
CA MET A 62 11.60 -4.75 17.25
C MET A 62 12.96 -5.30 17.68
N SER A 63 13.04 -5.80 18.92
CA SER A 63 14.27 -6.46 19.38
C SER A 63 14.55 -7.73 18.57
N GLU A 64 15.83 -8.11 18.46
CA GLU A 64 16.24 -9.35 17.78
C GLU A 64 15.59 -10.61 18.39
N ALA A 65 15.24 -10.55 19.68
CA ALA A 65 14.57 -11.62 20.40
C ALA A 65 13.03 -11.63 20.21
N PHE A 66 12.46 -10.71 19.44
CA PHE A 66 11.02 -10.61 19.26
C PHE A 66 10.47 -11.80 18.45
N ASN A 67 9.52 -12.52 19.04
CA ASN A 67 8.80 -13.60 18.38
C ASN A 67 7.30 -13.26 18.25
N TYR A 68 6.87 -12.93 17.03
CA TYR A 68 5.48 -12.55 16.79
C TYR A 68 4.48 -13.68 17.09
N ALA A 69 4.82 -14.93 16.80
CA ALA A 69 3.93 -16.06 17.08
C ALA A 69 3.67 -16.20 18.59
N GLU A 70 4.69 -16.03 19.42
CA GLU A 70 4.55 -16.03 20.87
C GLU A 70 3.73 -14.84 21.38
N GLU A 71 3.93 -13.64 20.84
CA GLU A 71 3.15 -12.46 21.23
C GLU A 71 1.70 -12.54 20.77
N PHE A 72 1.45 -13.07 19.57
CA PHE A 72 0.10 -13.31 19.06
C PHE A 72 -0.64 -14.34 19.91
N ASN A 73 0.03 -15.40 20.39
CA ASN A 73 -0.59 -16.38 21.29
C ASN A 73 -0.99 -15.79 22.66
N LYS A 74 -0.43 -14.63 23.06
CA LYS A 74 -0.83 -13.91 24.27
C LYS A 74 -2.01 -12.96 24.04
N LEU A 75 -2.46 -12.79 22.80
CA LEU A 75 -3.55 -11.89 22.43
C LEU A 75 -4.88 -12.47 22.90
N ASP A 76 -5.67 -11.66 23.61
CA ASP A 76 -7.10 -11.93 23.77
C ASP A 76 -7.82 -11.60 22.46
N LEU A 77 -7.90 -12.60 21.58
CA LEU A 77 -8.51 -12.45 20.26
C LEU A 77 -10.01 -12.13 20.37
N SER A 78 -10.70 -12.66 21.37
CA SER A 78 -12.13 -12.39 21.57
C SER A 78 -12.37 -10.95 21.96
N ALA A 79 -11.55 -10.40 22.86
CA ALA A 79 -11.60 -8.98 23.21
C ALA A 79 -11.30 -8.10 21.99
N LEU A 80 -10.28 -8.43 21.19
CA LEU A 80 -9.95 -7.66 19.98
C LEU A 80 -11.11 -7.68 18.97
N LYS A 81 -11.74 -8.83 18.74
CA LYS A 81 -12.91 -8.92 17.85
C LYS A 81 -14.07 -8.05 18.35
N ASN A 82 -14.34 -8.07 19.66
CA ASN A 82 -15.38 -7.23 20.27
C ASN A 82 -15.07 -5.73 20.11
N ASP A 83 -13.82 -5.32 20.31
CA ASP A 83 -13.38 -3.95 20.07
C ASP A 83 -13.55 -3.55 18.59
N ILE A 84 -13.24 -4.45 17.64
CA ILE A 84 -13.46 -4.22 16.21
C ILE A 84 -14.95 -4.03 15.93
N TYR A 85 -15.83 -4.86 16.50
CA TYR A 85 -17.28 -4.71 16.34
C TYR A 85 -17.79 -3.38 16.87
N GLN A 86 -17.31 -2.95 18.05
CA GLN A 86 -17.67 -1.65 18.61
C GLN A 86 -17.18 -0.50 17.74
N LEU A 87 -15.92 -0.52 17.32
CA LEU A 87 -15.34 0.49 16.42
C LEU A 87 -16.15 0.60 15.13
N MET A 88 -16.57 -0.53 14.57
CA MET A 88 -17.30 -0.59 13.31
C MET A 88 -18.60 0.21 13.33
N THR A 89 -19.27 0.30 14.48
CA THR A 89 -20.50 1.10 14.67
C THR A 89 -20.28 2.43 15.38
N THR A 90 -19.02 2.80 15.67
CA THR A 90 -18.65 4.06 16.33
C THR A 90 -18.13 5.05 15.31
N SER A 91 -19.07 5.72 14.62
CA SER A 91 -18.76 6.72 13.59
C SER A 91 -17.87 7.85 14.12
N GLN A 92 -16.91 8.27 13.30
CA GLN A 92 -15.99 9.36 13.54
C GLN A 92 -16.35 10.57 12.67
N GLU A 93 -16.34 11.78 13.23
CA GLU A 93 -16.72 12.99 12.50
C GLU A 93 -15.84 13.28 11.27
N TRP A 94 -14.55 12.95 11.34
CA TRP A 94 -13.59 13.15 10.25
C TRP A 94 -13.72 12.13 9.11
N TRP A 95 -14.45 11.04 9.33
CA TRP A 95 -14.79 10.05 8.30
C TRP A 95 -16.09 9.32 8.69
N PRO A 96 -17.26 9.93 8.50
CA PRO A 96 -18.52 9.36 8.96
C PRO A 96 -18.79 7.97 8.36
N ALA A 97 -19.34 7.07 9.17
CA ALA A 97 -19.65 5.71 8.74
C ALA A 97 -20.90 5.68 7.85
N ASP A 98 -20.76 5.18 6.62
CA ASP A 98 -21.89 4.94 5.72
C ASP A 98 -22.90 3.99 6.40
N TYR A 99 -24.18 4.35 6.39
CA TYR A 99 -25.26 3.58 7.04
C TYR A 99 -25.02 3.31 8.54
N GLY A 100 -24.16 4.11 9.20
CA GLY A 100 -23.79 3.91 10.60
C GLY A 100 -22.83 2.75 10.85
N THR A 101 -22.19 2.18 9.82
CA THR A 101 -21.22 1.10 9.97
C THR A 101 -20.03 1.20 9.01
N TYR A 102 -18.82 0.92 9.50
CA TYR A 102 -17.62 0.79 8.67
C TYR A 102 -17.46 -0.60 8.02
N GLY A 103 -18.44 -1.50 8.18
CA GLY A 103 -18.33 -2.89 7.74
C GLY A 103 -17.91 -3.03 6.26
N GLY A 104 -18.61 -2.35 5.35
CA GLY A 104 -18.26 -2.36 3.92
C GLY A 104 -16.85 -1.85 3.64
N LEU A 105 -16.43 -0.79 4.34
CA LEU A 105 -15.09 -0.21 4.22
C LEU A 105 -13.99 -1.18 4.69
N PHE A 106 -14.21 -1.88 5.80
CA PHE A 106 -13.26 -2.86 6.32
C PHE A 106 -13.18 -4.12 5.45
N ILE A 107 -14.31 -4.57 4.88
CA ILE A 107 -14.31 -5.67 3.89
C ILE A 107 -13.46 -5.26 2.67
N ARG A 108 -13.69 -4.07 2.11
CA ARG A 108 -12.89 -3.55 0.99
C ARG A 108 -11.42 -3.46 1.36
N MET A 109 -11.08 -2.91 2.52
CA MET A 109 -9.69 -2.80 2.97
C MET A 109 -8.98 -4.16 3.03
N ALA A 110 -9.62 -5.16 3.64
CA ALA A 110 -9.09 -6.52 3.73
C ALA A 110 -8.95 -7.17 2.35
N TRP A 111 -9.97 -7.03 1.50
CA TRP A 111 -9.95 -7.50 0.10
C TRP A 111 -8.78 -6.90 -0.66
N HIS A 112 -8.62 -5.57 -0.67
CA HIS A 112 -7.51 -4.90 -1.36
C HIS A 112 -6.14 -5.25 -0.74
N SER A 113 -6.08 -5.56 0.55
CA SER A 113 -4.83 -5.98 1.18
C SER A 113 -4.40 -7.36 0.69
N ALA A 114 -5.34 -8.28 0.45
CA ALA A 114 -5.07 -9.63 -0.06
C ALA A 114 -5.02 -9.71 -1.59
N GLY A 115 -5.76 -8.84 -2.28
CA GLY A 115 -6.04 -8.91 -3.72
C GLY A 115 -4.88 -8.56 -4.63
N THR A 116 -3.74 -8.11 -4.09
CA THR A 116 -2.52 -7.86 -4.89
C THR A 116 -1.72 -9.13 -5.19
N TYR A 117 -2.12 -10.28 -4.62
CA TYR A 117 -1.44 -11.56 -4.78
C TYR A 117 -1.46 -12.07 -6.22
N ARG A 118 -0.35 -12.68 -6.66
CA ARG A 118 -0.21 -13.28 -7.98
C ARG A 118 0.42 -14.67 -7.89
N ILE A 119 -0.20 -15.63 -8.57
CA ILE A 119 0.27 -17.03 -8.56
C ILE A 119 1.60 -17.24 -9.29
N ALA A 120 1.92 -16.38 -10.26
CA ALA A 120 3.07 -16.56 -11.15
C ALA A 120 4.42 -16.48 -10.41
N ASP A 121 4.51 -15.67 -9.36
CA ASP A 121 5.73 -15.54 -8.55
C ASP A 121 5.48 -15.47 -7.04
N GLY A 122 4.23 -15.64 -6.60
CA GLY A 122 3.84 -15.65 -5.20
C GLY A 122 3.93 -14.28 -4.50
N ARG A 123 4.16 -13.20 -5.24
CA ARG A 123 4.29 -11.84 -4.68
C ARG A 123 2.93 -11.17 -4.48
N GLY A 124 2.93 -10.11 -3.67
CA GLY A 124 1.72 -9.41 -3.25
C GLY A 124 1.00 -10.12 -2.09
N GLY A 125 -0.27 -9.80 -1.90
CA GLY A 125 -1.09 -10.33 -0.82
C GLY A 125 -0.89 -9.61 0.52
N SER A 126 -1.57 -10.11 1.55
CA SER A 126 -1.65 -9.47 2.87
C SER A 126 -0.56 -9.90 3.85
N GLY A 127 0.31 -10.83 3.47
CA GLY A 127 1.27 -11.49 4.37
C GLY A 127 2.24 -10.56 5.10
N PHE A 128 2.52 -9.39 4.52
CA PHE A 128 3.48 -8.41 5.06
C PHE A 128 2.82 -7.09 5.51
N GLY A 129 1.49 -6.94 5.34
CA GLY A 129 0.79 -5.69 5.68
C GLY A 129 1.21 -4.49 4.82
N THR A 130 1.69 -4.71 3.61
CA THR A 130 2.33 -3.69 2.74
C THR A 130 1.37 -2.64 2.20
N GLN A 131 0.06 -2.80 2.35
CA GLN A 131 -0.94 -1.77 2.03
C GLN A 131 -0.70 -0.46 2.81
N ARG A 132 0.06 -0.51 3.92
CA ARG A 132 0.46 0.68 4.70
C ARG A 132 1.66 1.45 4.11
N PHE A 133 2.36 0.88 3.13
CA PHE A 133 3.54 1.48 2.50
C PHE A 133 3.30 1.80 1.03
N ALA A 134 4.18 2.63 0.46
CA ALA A 134 4.22 2.85 -0.97
C ALA A 134 4.59 1.54 -1.72
N PRO A 135 4.16 1.36 -2.97
CA PRO A 135 3.22 2.23 -3.69
C PRO A 135 1.76 1.99 -3.27
N LEU A 136 1.45 0.85 -2.65
CA LEU A 136 0.08 0.39 -2.40
C LEU A 136 -0.77 1.37 -1.59
N ASN A 137 -0.17 2.08 -0.63
CA ASN A 137 -0.89 3.06 0.18
C ASN A 137 -1.43 4.27 -0.61
N SER A 138 -0.97 4.44 -1.85
CA SER A 138 -1.28 5.57 -2.73
C SER A 138 -1.81 5.14 -4.09
N TRP A 139 -2.05 3.85 -4.32
CA TRP A 139 -2.70 3.37 -5.53
C TRP A 139 -4.11 3.97 -5.66
N PRO A 140 -4.53 4.41 -6.86
CA PRO A 140 -5.88 4.90 -7.10
C PRO A 140 -6.96 3.93 -6.59
N ASP A 141 -6.80 2.63 -6.83
CA ASP A 141 -7.80 1.64 -6.39
C ASP A 141 -7.84 1.49 -4.86
N ASN A 142 -6.80 1.93 -4.15
CA ASN A 142 -6.74 1.97 -2.68
C ASN A 142 -7.19 3.31 -2.08
N ALA A 143 -7.80 4.19 -2.87
CA ALA A 143 -8.31 5.48 -2.41
C ALA A 143 -9.17 5.34 -1.15
N ASN A 144 -8.94 6.23 -0.18
CA ASN A 144 -9.59 6.28 1.13
C ASN A 144 -9.36 5.06 2.05
N LEU A 145 -8.58 4.05 1.64
CA LEU A 145 -8.18 2.98 2.57
C LEU A 145 -7.15 3.46 3.61
N ASP A 146 -6.52 4.61 3.40
CA ASP A 146 -5.78 5.31 4.44
C ASP A 146 -6.67 5.68 5.64
N LYS A 147 -7.92 6.09 5.39
CA LYS A 147 -8.92 6.34 6.44
C LYS A 147 -9.30 5.05 7.17
N ALA A 148 -9.51 3.96 6.43
CA ALA A 148 -9.81 2.65 7.00
C ALA A 148 -8.71 2.15 7.95
N ARG A 149 -7.44 2.29 7.54
CA ARG A 149 -6.28 1.96 8.39
C ARG A 149 -6.19 2.87 9.61
N LEU A 150 -6.47 4.17 9.45
CA LEU A 150 -6.46 5.12 10.55
C LEU A 150 -7.56 4.84 11.59
N LEU A 151 -8.75 4.39 11.16
CA LEU A 151 -9.82 3.97 12.08
C LEU A 151 -9.37 2.82 12.99
N LEU A 152 -8.55 1.89 12.48
CA LEU A 152 -8.03 0.74 13.25
C LEU A 152 -6.83 1.08 14.14
N TRP A 153 -6.23 2.26 13.98
CA TRP A 153 -5.05 2.68 14.74
C TRP A 153 -5.23 2.60 16.27
N PRO A 154 -6.34 3.07 16.88
CA PRO A 154 -6.53 2.96 18.32
C PRO A 154 -6.48 1.51 18.82
N LEU A 155 -6.96 0.54 18.01
CA LEU A 155 -6.87 -0.88 18.35
C LEU A 155 -5.43 -1.38 18.22
N LYS A 156 -4.73 -1.02 17.14
CA LYS A 156 -3.30 -1.34 17.01
C LYS A 156 -2.48 -0.78 18.19
N GLN A 157 -2.82 0.42 18.65
CA GLN A 157 -2.18 1.06 19.80
C GLN A 157 -2.51 0.30 21.10
N LYS A 158 -3.77 -0.07 21.32
CA LYS A 158 -4.22 -0.82 22.52
C LYS A 158 -3.57 -2.21 22.63
N TYR A 159 -3.50 -2.95 21.53
CA TYR A 159 -3.01 -4.33 21.51
C TYR A 159 -1.51 -4.45 21.20
N GLY A 160 -0.86 -3.36 20.76
CA GLY A 160 0.58 -3.25 20.62
C GLY A 160 1.17 -4.31 19.68
N ASN A 161 2.23 -4.96 20.13
CA ASN A 161 2.98 -5.97 19.37
C ASN A 161 2.32 -7.35 19.33
N LYS A 162 1.21 -7.57 20.06
CA LYS A 162 0.46 -8.83 20.04
C LYS A 162 -0.42 -9.02 18.80
N ILE A 163 -0.60 -7.96 18.01
CA ILE A 163 -1.28 -8.00 16.72
C ILE A 163 -0.49 -7.16 15.72
N SER A 164 -0.12 -7.75 14.60
CA SER A 164 0.51 -7.05 13.48
C SER A 164 -0.53 -6.24 12.70
N TRP A 165 -0.09 -5.23 11.96
CA TRP A 165 -0.95 -4.60 10.97
C TRP A 165 -1.40 -5.62 9.93
N ALA A 166 -0.50 -6.46 9.44
CA ALA A 166 -0.81 -7.50 8.47
C ALA A 166 -2.01 -8.38 8.88
N ASP A 167 -2.07 -8.82 10.14
CA ASP A 167 -3.21 -9.59 10.66
C ASP A 167 -4.42 -8.71 10.95
N LEU A 168 -4.24 -7.51 11.53
CA LEU A 168 -5.34 -6.63 11.90
C LEU A 168 -6.17 -6.19 10.69
N LEU A 169 -5.54 -5.91 9.55
CA LEU A 169 -6.24 -5.51 8.32
C LEU A 169 -7.20 -6.60 7.83
N VAL A 170 -6.75 -7.86 7.86
CA VAL A 170 -7.54 -9.01 7.42
C VAL A 170 -8.60 -9.37 8.47
N LEU A 171 -8.23 -9.34 9.75
CA LEU A 171 -9.16 -9.62 10.86
C LEU A 171 -10.34 -8.65 10.87
N ALA A 172 -10.11 -7.37 10.59
CA ALA A 172 -11.16 -6.37 10.50
C ALA A 172 -12.19 -6.71 9.40
N GLY A 173 -11.74 -7.19 8.24
CA GLY A 173 -12.62 -7.68 7.17
C GLY A 173 -13.41 -8.92 7.57
N ASN A 174 -12.77 -9.90 8.21
CA ASN A 174 -13.47 -11.08 8.74
C ASN A 174 -14.55 -10.70 9.76
N CYS A 175 -14.22 -9.82 10.70
CA CYS A 175 -15.17 -9.30 11.68
C CYS A 175 -16.35 -8.58 10.99
N ALA A 176 -16.07 -7.78 9.96
CA ALA A 176 -17.13 -7.09 9.22
C ALA A 176 -18.10 -8.04 8.51
N LEU A 177 -17.62 -9.17 7.97
CA LEU A 177 -18.49 -10.22 7.43
C LEU A 177 -19.34 -10.86 8.52
N GLU A 178 -18.74 -11.24 9.65
CA GLU A 178 -19.45 -11.84 10.79
C GLU A 178 -20.53 -10.90 11.35
N ALA A 179 -20.20 -9.62 11.54
CA ALA A 179 -21.13 -8.61 12.03
C ALA A 179 -22.29 -8.34 11.05
N SER A 180 -22.09 -8.61 9.77
CA SER A 180 -23.14 -8.55 8.73
C SER A 180 -24.02 -9.81 8.69
N GLY A 181 -23.82 -10.75 9.60
CA GLY A 181 -24.58 -12.00 9.66
C GLY A 181 -24.04 -13.11 8.75
N LEU A 182 -22.83 -12.97 8.19
CA LEU A 182 -22.17 -14.01 7.40
C LEU A 182 -21.12 -14.73 8.24
N PRO A 183 -21.35 -15.98 8.68
CA PRO A 183 -20.35 -16.78 9.37
C PRO A 183 -19.13 -17.02 8.46
N THR A 184 -17.95 -16.63 8.93
CA THR A 184 -16.70 -16.97 8.23
C THR A 184 -16.26 -18.39 8.57
N PHE A 185 -15.51 -19.04 7.67
CA PHE A 185 -14.98 -20.38 7.93
C PHE A 185 -14.00 -20.41 9.11
N GLY A 186 -13.29 -19.31 9.32
CA GLY A 186 -12.31 -19.14 10.38
C GLY A 186 -11.35 -18.00 10.08
N PHE A 187 -10.42 -17.78 11.01
CA PHE A 187 -9.33 -16.82 10.88
C PHE A 187 -8.05 -17.40 11.48
N ALA A 188 -6.91 -17.10 10.85
CA ALA A 188 -5.59 -17.40 11.38
C ALA A 188 -4.73 -16.14 11.35
N GLY A 189 -4.11 -15.83 12.49
CA GLY A 189 -3.02 -14.86 12.57
C GLY A 189 -1.66 -15.51 12.27
N GLY A 190 -0.60 -14.74 12.43
CA GLY A 190 0.78 -15.17 12.20
C GLY A 190 1.51 -14.39 11.10
N ARG A 191 0.86 -13.38 10.49
CA ARG A 191 1.52 -12.50 9.51
C ARG A 191 2.41 -11.51 10.25
N VAL A 192 3.70 -11.51 9.94
CA VAL A 192 4.66 -10.59 10.57
C VAL A 192 4.73 -9.29 9.77
N ASP A 193 4.66 -8.14 10.46
CA ASP A 193 4.83 -6.84 9.81
C ASP A 193 6.26 -6.68 9.26
N VAL A 194 6.37 -6.14 8.05
CA VAL A 194 7.63 -5.59 7.52
C VAL A 194 7.74 -4.11 7.82
N TRP A 195 8.93 -3.52 7.71
CA TRP A 195 9.18 -2.13 8.13
C TRP A 195 9.54 -1.18 7.00
N GLU A 196 9.51 -1.68 5.76
CA GLU A 196 9.80 -0.93 4.55
C GLU A 196 8.96 -1.45 3.36
N PRO A 197 8.75 -0.63 2.32
CA PRO A 197 8.04 -1.06 1.11
C PRO A 197 8.75 -2.23 0.41
N GLN A 198 7.99 -3.10 -0.24
CA GLN A 198 8.55 -4.18 -1.05
C GLN A 198 8.91 -3.66 -2.44
N GLU A 199 10.18 -3.33 -2.65
CA GLU A 199 10.72 -2.83 -3.92
C GLU A 199 11.18 -3.93 -4.90
N ASP A 200 10.99 -5.19 -4.52
CA ASP A 200 11.32 -6.37 -5.29
C ASP A 200 10.11 -6.93 -6.07
N ILE A 201 8.98 -6.22 -6.04
CA ILE A 201 7.78 -6.56 -6.82
C ILE A 201 7.74 -5.73 -8.10
N TYR A 202 7.64 -6.43 -9.24
CA TYR A 202 7.36 -5.83 -10.53
C TYR A 202 5.84 -5.68 -10.73
N TRP A 203 5.35 -4.43 -10.64
CA TRP A 203 3.93 -4.11 -10.78
C TRP A 203 3.50 -3.76 -12.22
N GLY A 204 4.46 -3.68 -13.14
CA GLY A 204 4.27 -3.20 -14.51
C GLY A 204 5.32 -2.14 -14.88
N SER A 205 5.41 -1.84 -16.18
CA SER A 205 6.38 -0.89 -16.74
C SER A 205 5.80 0.52 -16.96
N GLU A 206 4.51 0.70 -16.69
CA GLU A 206 3.81 1.97 -16.87
C GLU A 206 4.37 3.07 -15.97
N ARG A 207 4.33 4.30 -16.48
CA ARG A 207 4.80 5.50 -15.78
C ARG A 207 3.67 6.38 -15.26
N GLU A 208 2.43 5.97 -15.52
CA GLU A 208 1.21 6.67 -15.16
C GLU A 208 0.26 5.72 -14.43
N TRP A 209 -0.46 6.25 -13.46
CA TRP A 209 -1.53 5.51 -12.80
C TRP A 209 -2.67 5.24 -13.77
N LEU A 210 -3.27 4.06 -13.66
CA LEU A 210 -4.33 3.53 -14.51
C LEU A 210 -3.93 3.29 -15.99
N GLY A 211 -2.64 3.39 -16.31
CA GLY A 211 -2.11 2.96 -17.61
C GLY A 211 -2.20 1.45 -17.81
N ASP A 212 -2.34 1.01 -19.05
CA ASP A 212 -2.59 -0.39 -19.46
C ASP A 212 -1.62 -0.91 -20.52
N ASN A 213 -0.41 -0.33 -20.61
CA ASN A 213 0.63 -0.77 -21.54
C ASN A 213 1.30 -2.09 -21.11
N ARG A 214 0.48 -3.15 -21.02
CA ARG A 214 0.78 -4.48 -20.50
C ARG A 214 0.06 -5.59 -21.25
N TYR A 215 -0.55 -5.27 -22.39
CA TYR A 215 -1.20 -6.24 -23.28
C TYR A 215 -0.45 -6.35 -24.59
N THR A 216 -0.41 -7.56 -25.13
CA THR A 216 0.02 -7.83 -26.51
C THR A 216 -1.03 -8.70 -27.21
N GLY A 217 -1.00 -8.73 -28.55
CA GLY A 217 -1.94 -9.53 -29.35
C GLY A 217 -3.41 -9.25 -29.00
N ASP A 218 -4.22 -10.31 -28.98
CA ASP A 218 -5.64 -10.25 -28.62
C ASP A 218 -5.83 -10.42 -27.10
N ARG A 219 -5.37 -9.41 -26.34
CA ARG A 219 -5.56 -9.29 -24.87
C ARG A 219 -4.73 -10.29 -24.05
N GLU A 220 -3.52 -10.60 -24.51
CA GLU A 220 -2.55 -11.38 -23.74
C GLU A 220 -1.89 -10.46 -22.69
N LEU A 221 -2.23 -10.66 -21.42
CA LEU A 221 -1.68 -9.90 -20.30
C LEU A 221 -0.21 -10.29 -20.04
N GLU A 222 0.66 -9.29 -19.89
CA GLU A 222 2.07 -9.45 -19.58
C GLU A 222 2.26 -10.30 -18.30
N GLN A 223 3.04 -11.38 -18.41
CA GLN A 223 3.47 -12.14 -17.24
C GLN A 223 4.56 -11.35 -16.47
N PRO A 224 4.48 -11.26 -15.12
CA PRO A 224 3.65 -12.07 -14.23
C PRO A 224 2.39 -11.34 -13.72
N LEU A 225 1.93 -10.27 -14.38
CA LEU A 225 0.89 -9.37 -13.87
C LEU A 225 -0.46 -10.08 -13.73
N ALA A 226 -1.29 -9.58 -12.81
CA ALA A 226 -2.66 -10.08 -12.59
C ALA A 226 -3.70 -8.96 -12.50
N ALA A 227 -3.31 -7.73 -12.85
CA ALA A 227 -4.17 -6.56 -12.88
C ALA A 227 -4.16 -5.97 -14.29
N VAL A 228 -5.31 -5.48 -14.73
CA VAL A 228 -5.51 -4.98 -16.10
C VAL A 228 -4.90 -3.60 -16.33
N GLN A 229 -4.60 -2.86 -15.26
CA GLN A 229 -4.04 -1.51 -15.24
C GLN A 229 -3.09 -1.32 -14.05
N MET A 230 -2.22 -0.31 -14.11
CA MET A 230 -1.33 0.06 -13.01
C MET A 230 -2.08 0.81 -11.92
N GLY A 231 -1.91 0.42 -10.65
CA GLY A 231 -2.53 1.10 -9.50
C GLY A 231 -3.95 0.64 -9.21
#